data_AF-A0A7S2YA98-F1
#
_entry.id   AF-A0A7S2YA98-F1
#
_cell.length_a   1.000
_cell.length_b   1.000
_cell.length_c   1.000
_cell.angle_alpha   90.00
_cell.angle_beta   90.00
_cell.angle_gamma   90.00
#
_symmetry.space_group_name_H-M   'P 1'
#
loop_
_entity.id
_entity.type
_entity.pdbx_description
1 polymer ?
#
loop_
_entity_poly.entity_id
_entity_poly.type
_entity_poly.pdbx_seq_one_letter_code
_entity_poly.pdbx_strand_id
1 'polypeptide(L)'
;QWQTAPPFQQRDNHCLLLLPCVSLRLQPTTVIMPEEVVDPMPRLRKECMETQCMTGKENYNACVDRITKNKFGDCEAWYHDWLKCADKCLAPKLFALTKE
;
A
#
# COMPACT_ATOMS: atom_id res chain seq x y z
N GLN A 1 29.31 8.54 0.29
CA GLN A 1 28.71 9.31 1.40
C GLN A 1 27.31 9.69 0.96
N TRP A 2 26.30 8.93 1.40
CA TRP A 2 24.91 9.15 1.01
C TRP A 2 24.33 10.21 1.94
N GLN A 3 24.01 11.36 1.37
CA GLN A 3 23.40 12.47 2.08
C GLN A 3 22.01 12.03 2.57
N THR A 4 21.78 12.17 3.87
CA THR A 4 20.49 11.89 4.51
C THR A 4 19.45 12.86 3.96
N ALA A 5 18.32 12.33 3.47
CA ALA A 5 17.16 13.14 3.14
C ALA A 5 16.72 13.98 4.36
N PRO A 6 16.25 15.23 4.16
CA PRO A 6 15.80 16.07 5.26
C PRO A 6 14.57 15.46 5.95
N PRO A 7 14.40 15.67 7.26
CA PRO A 7 13.23 15.19 7.98
C PRO A 7 11.97 15.82 7.38
N PHE A 8 10.99 14.96 7.11
CA PHE A 8 9.65 15.30 6.67
C PHE A 8 9.13 16.48 7.49
N GLN A 9 8.92 17.62 6.83
CA GLN A 9 8.53 18.88 7.44
C GLN A 9 7.17 18.71 8.13
N GLN A 10 7.20 18.60 9.46
CA GLN A 10 6.01 18.57 10.30
C GLN A 10 5.36 19.95 10.22
N ARG A 11 4.18 20.04 9.58
CA ARG A 11 3.38 21.26 9.62
C ARG A 11 2.95 21.49 11.07
N ASP A 12 3.51 22.53 11.67
CA ASP A 12 3.11 23.06 12.97
C ASP A 12 1.64 23.52 12.92
N ASN A 13 0.72 22.65 13.34
CA ASN A 13 -0.61 23.07 13.74
C ASN A 13 -0.62 23.21 15.27
N HIS A 14 -0.53 24.47 15.70
CA HIS A 14 -0.77 24.95 17.05
C HIS A 14 -2.09 24.38 17.60
N CYS A 15 -2.02 23.30 18.37
CA CYS A 15 -3.14 22.81 19.15
C CYS A 15 -3.09 23.53 20.51
N LEU A 16 -3.66 24.73 20.54
CA LEU A 16 -3.89 25.46 21.79
C LEU A 16 -4.76 24.59 22.70
N LEU A 17 -4.19 24.31 23.86
CA LEU A 17 -4.72 23.60 25.02
C LEU A 17 -6.21 23.87 25.26
N LEU A 18 -6.96 22.79 25.53
CA LEU A 18 -8.29 22.71 26.17
C LEU A 18 -9.53 22.36 25.33
N LEU A 19 -9.44 21.42 24.38
CA LEU A 19 -10.61 20.62 23.93
C LEU A 19 -10.20 19.15 23.67
N PRO A 20 -11.02 18.14 24.02
CA PRO A 20 -10.64 16.74 23.86
C PRO A 20 -10.52 16.41 22.36
N CYS A 21 -9.49 15.63 22.01
CA CYS A 21 -9.33 14.96 20.73
C CYS A 21 -10.54 14.04 20.46
N VAL A 22 -11.65 14.61 19.99
CA VAL A 22 -12.73 13.84 19.39
C VAL A 22 -12.19 13.36 18.05
N SER A 23 -11.68 12.12 18.11
CA SER A 23 -11.50 11.15 17.03
C SER A 23 -11.71 11.73 15.62
N LEU A 24 -10.63 12.23 15.02
CA LEU A 24 -10.59 12.43 13.58
C LEU A 24 -10.69 11.02 12.97
N ARG A 25 -11.92 10.61 12.63
CA ARG A 25 -12.12 9.48 11.72
C ARG A 25 -11.22 9.79 10.52
N LEU A 26 -10.30 8.89 10.18
CA LEU A 26 -9.69 8.89 8.86
C LEU A 26 -10.84 8.76 7.86
N GLN A 27 -11.35 9.90 7.39
CA GLN A 27 -12.18 9.92 6.21
C GLN A 27 -11.26 9.48 5.07
N PRO A 28 -11.70 8.56 4.20
CA PRO A 28 -10.98 8.31 2.97
C PRO A 28 -10.80 9.66 2.28
N THR A 29 -9.56 10.04 1.94
CA THR A 29 -9.28 11.22 1.13
C THR A 29 -9.83 10.99 -0.28
N THR A 30 -11.15 11.13 -0.44
CA THR A 30 -11.75 11.42 -1.74
C THR A 30 -11.49 12.90 -1.98
N VAL A 31 -10.40 13.18 -2.69
CA VAL A 31 -10.13 14.52 -3.22
C VAL A 31 -11.16 14.76 -4.31
N ILE A 32 -12.22 15.50 -4.00
CA ILE A 32 -13.28 15.82 -4.98
C ILE A 32 -12.87 17.09 -5.73
N MET A 33 -12.48 16.90 -6.98
CA MET A 33 -12.27 17.94 -8.00
C MET A 33 -12.88 17.45 -9.33
N PRO A 34 -13.24 18.35 -10.25
CA PRO A 34 -14.40 18.19 -11.15
C PRO A 34 -14.30 16.95 -12.03
N GLU A 35 -15.38 16.14 -12.02
CA GLU A 35 -15.50 14.79 -12.59
C GLU A 35 -14.44 13.81 -12.02
N GLU A 36 -14.81 13.00 -11.02
CA GLU A 36 -13.87 12.07 -10.36
C GLU A 36 -13.23 11.10 -11.36
N VAL A 37 -11.99 11.39 -11.76
CA VAL A 37 -11.12 10.43 -12.44
C VAL A 37 -10.78 9.34 -11.42
N VAL A 38 -11.46 8.19 -11.53
CA VAL A 38 -11.24 7.03 -10.65
C VAL A 38 -9.89 6.38 -10.99
N ASP A 39 -9.00 6.27 -10.01
CA ASP A 39 -7.73 5.56 -10.15
C ASP A 39 -7.97 4.09 -10.58
N PRO A 40 -7.48 3.66 -11.76
CA PRO A 40 -7.64 2.28 -12.22
C PRO A 40 -6.74 1.27 -11.48
N MET A 41 -5.73 1.73 -10.75
CA MET A 41 -4.71 0.88 -10.12
C MET A 41 -5.28 -0.14 -9.12
N PRO A 42 -6.18 0.20 -8.17
CA PRO A 42 -6.70 -0.76 -7.19
C PRO A 42 -7.44 -1.92 -7.85
N ARG A 43 -8.21 -1.64 -8.91
CA ARG A 43 -8.96 -2.65 -9.67
C ARG A 43 -8.01 -3.61 -10.39
N LEU A 44 -7.02 -3.07 -11.10
CA LEU A 44 -6.05 -3.87 -11.86
C LEU A 44 -5.14 -4.68 -10.93
N ARG A 45 -4.74 -4.10 -9.78
CA ARG A 45 -3.94 -4.80 -8.78
C ARG A 45 -4.68 -6.02 -8.23
N LYS A 46 -5.97 -5.87 -7.91
CA LYS A 46 -6.81 -6.98 -7.44
C LYS A 46 -6.90 -8.10 -8.49
N GLU A 47 -7.16 -7.75 -9.75
CA GLU A 47 -7.20 -8.69 -10.87
C GLU A 47 -5.89 -9.48 -10.99
N CYS A 48 -4.73 -8.81 -10.97
CA CYS A 48 -3.42 -9.46 -11.05
C CYS A 48 -3.15 -10.38 -9.84
N MET A 49 -3.52 -9.96 -8.63
CA MET A 49 -3.32 -10.73 -7.42
C MET A 49 -4.17 -12.01 -7.37
N GLU A 50 -5.42 -11.95 -7.84
CA GLU A 50 -6.37 -13.07 -7.80
C GLU A 50 -6.17 -14.07 -8.94
N THR A 51 -5.65 -13.64 -10.09
CA THR A 51 -5.54 -14.50 -11.28
C THR A 51 -4.17 -15.12 -11.48
N GLN A 52 -3.08 -14.35 -11.28
CA GLN A 52 -1.72 -14.76 -11.69
C GLN A 52 -0.78 -15.00 -10.51
N CYS A 53 -1.04 -14.38 -9.36
CA CYS A 53 -0.10 -14.33 -8.24
C CYS A 53 -0.55 -15.13 -7.01
N MET A 54 -1.42 -16.12 -7.21
CA MET A 54 -1.95 -16.97 -6.12
C MET A 54 -0.86 -17.77 -5.41
N THR A 55 0.11 -18.31 -6.13
CA THR A 55 1.25 -19.04 -5.52
C THR A 55 2.08 -18.16 -4.58
N GLY A 56 2.30 -16.89 -4.95
CA GLY A 56 2.99 -15.94 -4.08
C GLY A 56 2.21 -15.66 -2.79
N LYS A 57 0.88 -15.55 -2.91
CA LYS A 57 -0.03 -15.40 -1.77
C LYS A 57 -0.02 -16.61 -0.85
N GLU A 58 -0.01 -17.82 -1.41
CA GLU A 58 0.06 -19.07 -0.64
C GLU A 58 1.36 -19.18 0.17
N ASN A 59 2.50 -18.86 -0.44
CA ASN A 59 3.79 -18.86 0.26
C ASN A 59 3.85 -17.81 1.38
N TYR A 60 3.33 -16.61 1.13
CA TYR A 60 3.19 -15.58 2.16
C TYR A 60 2.31 -16.06 3.32
N ASN A 61 1.16 -16.65 3.03
CA ASN A 61 0.26 -17.18 4.06
C ASN A 61 0.92 -18.31 4.88
N ALA A 62 1.64 -19.22 4.21
CA ALA A 62 2.39 -20.27 4.90
C ALA A 62 3.46 -19.70 5.85
N CYS A 63 4.11 -18.61 5.46
CA CYS A 63 5.02 -17.88 6.34
C CYS A 63 4.29 -17.24 7.53
N VAL A 64 3.15 -16.60 7.30
CA VAL A 64 2.32 -15.99 8.36
C VAL A 64 1.90 -17.05 9.39
N ASP A 65 1.49 -18.22 8.93
CA ASP A 65 1.13 -19.35 9.81
C ASP A 65 2.32 -19.83 10.64
N ARG A 66 3.51 -19.90 10.04
CA ARG A 66 4.76 -20.24 10.75
C ARG A 66 5.08 -19.23 11.84
N ILE A 67 5.03 -17.92 11.54
CA ILE A 67 5.34 -16.87 12.52
C ILE A 67 4.30 -16.82 13.63
N THR A 68 3.03 -17.01 13.29
CA THR A 68 1.94 -17.05 14.28
C THR A 68 2.19 -18.15 15.32
N LYS A 69 2.73 -19.30 14.89
CA LYS A 69 3.10 -20.43 15.77
C LYS A 69 4.42 -20.20 16.52
N ASN A 70 5.47 -19.75 15.82
CA ASN A 70 6.84 -19.72 16.36
C ASN A 70 7.24 -18.39 17.00
N LYS A 71 6.44 -17.32 16.85
CA LYS A 71 6.67 -15.96 17.39
C LYS A 71 8.01 -15.31 16.98
N PHE A 72 8.70 -15.86 15.99
CA PHE A 72 10.03 -15.43 15.56
C PHE A 72 10.15 -15.36 14.02
N GLY A 73 10.90 -14.37 13.54
CA GLY A 73 11.18 -14.12 12.13
C GLY A 73 10.24 -13.11 11.47
N ASP A 74 10.43 -12.87 10.18
CA ASP A 74 9.59 -12.04 9.32
C ASP A 74 9.12 -12.79 8.05
N CYS A 75 8.14 -12.20 7.36
CA CYS A 75 7.63 -12.67 6.07
C CYS A 75 7.91 -11.67 4.95
N GLU A 76 8.87 -10.75 5.13
CA GLU A 76 9.12 -9.66 4.20
C GLU A 76 9.54 -10.17 2.83
N ALA A 77 10.42 -11.19 2.79
CA ALA A 77 10.85 -11.81 1.55
C ALA A 77 9.66 -12.37 0.73
N TRP A 78 8.77 -13.13 1.38
CA TRP A 78 7.59 -13.69 0.73
C TRP A 78 6.58 -12.62 0.31
N TYR A 79 6.45 -11.56 1.10
CA TYR A 79 5.62 -10.42 0.77
C TYR A 79 6.14 -9.68 -0.46
N HIS A 80 7.46 -9.43 -0.54
CA HIS A 80 8.09 -8.82 -1.69
C HIS A 80 8.00 -9.68 -2.95
N ASP A 81 8.10 -11.00 -2.84
CA ASP A 81 7.90 -11.88 -3.99
C ASP A 81 6.45 -11.83 -4.51
N TRP A 82 5.47 -11.78 -3.60
CA TRP A 82 4.07 -11.63 -3.97
C TRP A 82 3.80 -10.27 -4.64
N LEU A 83 4.32 -9.17 -4.08
CA LEU A 83 4.22 -7.84 -4.68
C LEU A 83 4.91 -7.76 -6.03
N LYS A 84 6.11 -8.31 -6.16
CA LYS A 84 6.87 -8.35 -7.41
C LYS A 84 6.09 -9.06 -8.52
N CYS A 85 5.35 -10.12 -8.20
CA CYS A 85 4.45 -10.74 -9.16
C CYS A 85 3.32 -9.79 -9.57
N ALA A 86 2.64 -9.18 -8.59
CA ALA A 86 1.53 -8.27 -8.85
C ALA A 86 1.97 -7.07 -9.71
N ASP A 87 3.11 -6.46 -9.40
CA ASP A 87 3.64 -5.30 -10.12
C ASP A 87 4.06 -5.64 -11.55
N LYS A 88 4.65 -6.83 -11.78
CA LYS A 88 4.95 -7.32 -13.13
C LYS A 88 3.71 -7.46 -14.01
N CYS A 89 2.58 -7.89 -13.43
CA CYS A 89 1.30 -7.97 -14.13
C CYS A 89 0.63 -6.59 -14.30
N LEU A 90 0.70 -5.76 -13.26
CA LEU A 90 0.01 -4.47 -13.19
C LEU A 90 0.64 -3.42 -14.11
N ALA A 91 1.97 -3.29 -14.10
CA ALA A 91 2.68 -2.25 -14.82
C ALA A 91 2.26 -2.09 -16.30
N PRO A 92 2.28 -3.14 -17.14
CA PRO A 92 1.90 -2.99 -18.56
C PRO A 92 0.43 -2.58 -18.74
N LYS A 93 -0.48 -3.03 -17.87
CA LYS A 93 -1.91 -2.68 -17.92
C LYS A 93 -2.14 -1.24 -17.50
N LEU A 94 -1.45 -0.79 -16.45
CA LEU A 94 -1.60 0.56 -15.90
C LEU A 94 -1.06 1.61 -16.87
N PHE A 95 0.15 1.40 -17.41
CA PHE A 95 0.75 2.31 -18.40
C PHE A 95 0.05 2.26 -19.76
N ALA A 96 -0.73 1.21 -20.06
CA ALA A 96 -1.58 1.20 -21.24
C ALA A 96 -2.79 2.15 -21.11
N LEU A 97 -3.30 2.35 -19.88
CA LEU A 97 -4.46 3.22 -19.58
C LEU A 97 -4.06 4.68 -19.32
N THR A 98 -2.84 4.91 -18.85
CA THR A 98 -2.34 6.22 -18.42
C THR A 98 -1.37 6.84 -19.42
N LYS A 99 -1.49 6.46 -20.70
CA LYS A 99 -0.68 7.06 -21.77
C LYS A 99 -1.02 8.54 -21.89
N GLU A 100 -0.08 9.39 -21.50
CA GLU A 100 0.03 10.76 -22.03
C GLU A 100 0.81 10.75 -23.34
#